data_AF-A0A8C4S4Y3-F1
#
_entry.id   AF-A0A8C4S4Y3-F1
#
_cell.length_a   1.000
_cell.length_b   1.000
_cell.length_c   1.000
_cell.angle_alpha   90.00
_cell.angle_beta   90.00
_cell.angle_gamma   90.00
#
_symmetry.space_group_name_H-M   'P 1'
#
loop_
_entity.id
_entity.type
_entity.pdbx_description
1 polymer ?
#
loop_
_entity_poly.entity_id
_entity_poly.type
_entity_poly.pdbx_seq_one_letter_code
_entity_poly.pdbx_strand_id
1 'polypeptide(L)'
;LFKLGEFKRLVQDFRSVADFLIIYIQEAHATDGWSFRNNIEIQSHKNLQDRLNAAQILLKQNLPCPVVIDSMNDETASKYGALPERLYVLQSKKVIYKGGLGPFGYKPESVRAVLQKNN
;
A
#
# COMPACT_ATOMS: atom_id res chain seq x y z
N LEU A 1 1.45 -11.64 -3.10
CA LEU A 1 2.93 -11.81 -3.12
C LEU A 1 3.60 -11.26 -4.38
N PHE A 2 3.16 -11.62 -5.60
CA PHE A 2 3.79 -11.17 -6.86
C PHE A 2 3.88 -9.63 -7.00
N LYS A 3 2.77 -8.91 -6.77
CA LYS A 3 2.71 -7.43 -6.87
C LYS A 3 3.55 -6.70 -5.82
N LEU A 4 3.69 -7.27 -4.63
CA LEU A 4 4.59 -6.73 -3.60
C LEU A 4 6.06 -6.85 -4.04
N GLY A 5 6.42 -7.95 -4.71
CA GLY A 5 7.75 -8.12 -5.31
C GLY A 5 8.06 -7.06 -6.37
N GLU A 6 7.10 -6.77 -7.26
CA GLU A 6 7.23 -5.68 -8.25
C GLU A 6 7.44 -4.31 -7.58
N PHE A 7 6.68 -4.01 -6.51
CA PHE A 7 6.87 -2.78 -5.74
C PHE A 7 8.26 -2.73 -5.08
N LYS A 8 8.73 -3.82 -4.47
CA LYS A 8 10.09 -3.87 -3.87
C LYS A 8 11.17 -3.55 -4.90
N ARG A 9 11.06 -4.10 -6.11
CA ARG A 9 11.98 -3.80 -7.22
C ARG A 9 11.90 -2.32 -7.63
N LEU A 10 10.69 -1.76 -7.70
CA LEU A 10 10.48 -0.35 -7.98
C LEU A 10 11.21 0.55 -6.96
N VAL A 11 11.11 0.25 -5.66
CA VAL A 11 11.85 1.02 -4.64
C VAL A 11 13.35 0.92 -4.87
N GLN A 12 13.88 -0.28 -5.10
CA GLN A 12 15.33 -0.48 -5.32
C GLN A 12 15.86 0.30 -6.52
N ASP A 13 15.11 0.31 -7.63
CA ASP A 13 15.51 0.97 -8.87
C ASP A 13 15.47 2.50 -8.79
N PHE A 14 14.56 3.08 -7.98
CA PHE A 14 14.28 4.52 -7.97
C PHE A 14 14.52 5.22 -6.63
N ARG A 15 15.05 4.54 -5.60
CA ARG A 15 15.35 5.14 -4.29
C ARG A 15 16.33 6.32 -4.33
N SER A 16 17.09 6.50 -5.42
CA SER A 16 17.98 7.65 -5.60
C SER A 16 17.27 8.92 -6.05
N VAL A 17 16.02 8.82 -6.52
CA VAL A 17 15.28 9.93 -7.15
C VAL A 17 13.89 10.16 -6.55
N ALA A 18 13.39 9.21 -5.76
CA ALA A 18 12.10 9.31 -5.09
C ALA A 18 12.12 8.62 -3.73
N ASP A 19 11.36 9.18 -2.79
CA ASP A 19 11.02 8.54 -1.53
C ASP A 19 9.83 7.59 -1.70
N PHE A 20 9.79 6.54 -0.90
CA PHE A 20 8.73 5.53 -0.93
C PHE A 20 8.14 5.35 0.47
N LEU A 21 6.83 5.12 0.51
CA LEU A 21 6.07 4.90 1.75
C LEU A 21 4.96 3.89 1.49
N ILE A 22 4.82 2.92 2.40
CA ILE A 22 3.62 2.09 2.48
C ILE A 22 2.77 2.59 3.63
N ILE A 23 1.47 2.77 3.38
CA ILE A 23 0.47 3.10 4.39
C ILE A 23 -0.44 1.89 4.53
N TYR A 24 -0.35 1.20 5.66
CA TYR A 24 -1.18 0.04 5.98
C TYR A 24 -2.57 0.52 6.41
N ILE A 25 -3.60 0.10 5.69
CA ILE A 25 -5.00 0.52 5.88
C ILE A 25 -5.84 -0.64 6.46
N GLN A 26 -7.15 -0.46 6.59
CA GLN A 26 -8.06 -1.54 6.98
C GLN A 26 -7.96 -2.78 6.07
N GLU A 27 -8.24 -3.95 6.63
CA GLU A 27 -8.27 -5.21 5.88
C GLU A 27 -9.39 -5.20 4.82
N ALA A 28 -9.04 -5.53 3.58
CA ALA A 28 -10.03 -5.67 2.51
C ALA A 28 -10.91 -6.93 2.68
N HIS A 29 -10.38 -7.95 3.37
CA HIS A 29 -10.99 -9.27 3.53
C HIS A 29 -10.81 -9.80 4.96
N ALA A 30 -11.32 -9.05 5.94
CA ALA A 30 -11.26 -9.43 7.34
C ALA A 30 -12.03 -10.73 7.64
N THR A 31 -11.53 -11.54 8.56
CA THR A 31 -12.12 -12.87 8.88
C THR A 31 -13.43 -12.81 9.64
N ASP A 32 -13.70 -11.71 10.33
CA ASP A 32 -14.99 -11.41 10.97
C ASP A 32 -16.00 -10.75 10.01
N GLY A 33 -15.65 -10.65 8.72
CA GLY A 33 -16.52 -10.24 7.63
C GLY A 33 -16.51 -11.24 6.46
N TRP A 34 -16.55 -10.73 5.23
CA TRP A 34 -16.40 -11.58 4.03
C TRP A 34 -14.92 -11.82 3.73
N SER A 35 -14.49 -13.08 3.74
CA SER A 35 -13.11 -13.48 3.51
C SER A 35 -12.99 -14.66 2.54
N PHE A 36 -11.84 -14.77 1.89
CA PHE A 36 -11.48 -15.93 1.08
C PHE A 36 -10.85 -17.03 1.96
N ARG A 37 -11.12 -18.30 1.64
CA ARG A 37 -10.59 -19.47 2.38
C ARG A 37 -9.06 -19.60 2.40
N ASN A 38 -8.33 -18.88 1.54
CA ASN A 38 -6.87 -18.93 1.43
C ASN A 38 -6.20 -17.57 1.71
N ASN A 39 -6.84 -16.70 2.51
CA ASN A 39 -6.26 -15.41 2.89
C ASN A 39 -5.45 -15.51 4.20
N ILE A 40 -4.61 -14.51 4.47
CA ILE A 40 -4.05 -14.33 5.81
C ILE A 40 -5.21 -14.01 6.77
N GLU A 41 -5.30 -14.78 7.86
CA GLU A 41 -6.39 -14.64 8.82
C GLU A 41 -6.16 -13.45 9.75
N ILE A 42 -6.79 -12.31 9.42
CA ILE A 42 -6.75 -11.08 10.22
C ILE A 42 -8.20 -10.60 10.40
N GLN A 43 -8.60 -10.31 11.65
CA GLN A 43 -9.90 -9.70 11.95
C GLN A 43 -9.86 -8.20 11.70
N SER A 44 -11.04 -7.57 11.59
CA SER A 44 -11.15 -6.13 11.51
C SER A 44 -10.47 -5.47 12.71
N HIS A 45 -9.63 -4.47 12.46
CA HIS A 45 -8.91 -3.75 13.51
C HIS A 45 -9.90 -2.99 14.40
N LYS A 46 -9.90 -3.25 15.71
CA LYS A 46 -10.78 -2.53 16.68
C LYS A 46 -10.08 -1.33 17.30
N ASN A 47 -8.75 -1.32 17.24
CA ASN A 47 -7.90 -0.26 17.77
C ASN A 47 -6.57 -0.21 16.98
N LEU A 48 -5.75 0.79 17.30
CA LEU A 48 -4.49 1.02 16.60
C LEU A 48 -3.47 -0.12 16.82
N GLN A 49 -3.50 -0.79 17.98
CA GLN A 49 -2.61 -1.91 18.27
C GLN A 49 -2.93 -3.12 17.39
N ASP A 50 -4.22 -3.41 17.13
CA ASP A 50 -4.63 -4.46 16.20
C ASP A 50 -4.08 -4.20 14.79
N ARG A 51 -4.23 -2.96 14.31
CA ARG A 51 -3.70 -2.53 13.00
C ARG A 51 -2.18 -2.60 12.94
N LEU A 52 -1.50 -2.21 14.02
CA LEU A 52 -0.05 -2.32 14.13
C LEU A 52 0.39 -3.79 14.06
N ASN A 53 -0.29 -4.68 14.79
CA ASN A 53 0.00 -6.12 14.79
C ASN A 53 -0.18 -6.74 13.40
N ALA A 54 -1.22 -6.35 12.66
CA ALA A 54 -1.42 -6.75 11.27
C ALA A 54 -0.28 -6.23 10.35
N ALA A 55 0.09 -4.96 10.48
CA ALA A 55 1.21 -4.37 9.73
C ALA A 55 2.56 -5.07 10.03
N GLN A 56 2.77 -5.59 11.25
CA GLN A 56 3.95 -6.40 11.59
C GLN A 56 4.04 -7.70 10.77
N ILE A 57 2.91 -8.28 10.35
CA ILE A 57 2.90 -9.44 9.45
C ILE A 57 3.44 -9.03 8.07
N LEU A 58 3.04 -7.87 7.56
CA LEU A 58 3.55 -7.33 6.30
C LEU A 58 5.05 -7.02 6.38
N LEU A 59 5.55 -6.53 7.52
CA LEU A 59 6.97 -6.24 7.73
C LEU A 59 7.88 -7.46 7.60
N LYS A 60 7.37 -8.67 7.85
CA LYS A 60 8.13 -9.94 7.62
C LYS A 60 8.53 -10.15 6.16
N GLN A 61 7.99 -9.35 5.22
CA GLN A 61 8.32 -9.42 3.79
C GLN A 61 9.59 -8.64 3.39
N ASN A 62 10.38 -8.11 4.34
CA ASN A 62 11.62 -7.36 4.10
C ASN A 62 11.43 -6.19 3.12
N LEU A 63 10.64 -5.20 3.55
CA LEU A 63 10.26 -4.07 2.71
C LEU A 63 11.38 -3.02 2.66
N PRO A 64 11.74 -2.50 1.47
CA PRO A 64 12.84 -1.55 1.30
C PRO A 64 12.44 -0.09 1.58
N CYS A 65 11.33 0.17 2.28
CA CYS A 65 10.85 1.51 2.58
C CYS A 65 10.10 1.53 3.93
N PRO A 66 9.91 2.71 4.54
CA PRO A 66 9.08 2.86 5.73
C PRO A 66 7.66 2.35 5.51
N VAL A 67 7.09 1.78 6.57
CA VAL A 67 5.68 1.41 6.68
C VAL A 67 5.08 2.18 7.83
N VAL A 68 3.99 2.88 7.57
CA VAL A 68 3.14 3.51 8.59
C VAL A 68 1.76 2.88 8.55
N ILE A 69 0.98 3.07 9.61
CA ILE A 69 -0.42 2.66 9.67
C ILE A 69 -1.32 3.88 9.53
N ASP A 70 -2.44 3.73 8.84
CA ASP A 70 -3.46 4.77 8.80
C ASP A 70 -4.17 4.89 10.15
N SER A 71 -4.76 6.05 10.43
CA SER A 71 -5.51 6.26 11.67
C SER A 71 -6.73 5.33 11.73
N MET A 72 -7.27 5.08 12.93
CA MET A 72 -8.48 4.27 13.09
C MET A 72 -9.74 4.90 12.48
N ASN A 73 -9.67 6.17 12.07
CA ASN A 73 -10.72 6.86 11.32
C ASN A 73 -10.58 6.66 9.79
N ASP A 74 -9.61 5.88 9.34
CA ASP A 74 -9.31 5.60 7.93
C ASP A 74 -9.15 6.87 7.09
N GLU A 75 -8.56 7.92 7.68
CA GLU A 75 -8.48 9.23 7.04
C GLU A 75 -7.70 9.21 5.74
N THR A 76 -6.59 8.49 5.68
CA THR A 76 -5.78 8.40 4.46
C THR A 76 -6.51 7.57 3.42
N ALA A 77 -7.05 6.42 3.82
CA ALA A 77 -7.81 5.56 2.94
C ALA A 77 -9.02 6.28 2.33
N SER A 78 -9.72 7.09 3.12
CA SER A 78 -10.84 7.92 2.68
C SER A 78 -10.40 9.04 1.74
N LYS A 79 -9.45 9.90 2.16
CA LYS A 79 -8.98 11.05 1.38
C LYS A 79 -8.35 10.65 0.04
N TYR A 80 -7.69 9.50 -0.01
CA TYR A 80 -7.05 8.97 -1.22
C TYR A 80 -7.91 7.91 -1.95
N GLY A 81 -9.10 7.56 -1.45
CA GLY A 81 -9.91 6.47 -2.00
C GLY A 81 -9.08 5.22 -2.27
N ALA A 82 -8.35 4.77 -1.25
CA ALA A 82 -7.24 3.81 -1.38
C ALA A 82 -7.66 2.34 -1.29
N LEU A 83 -8.91 2.05 -0.94
CA LEU A 83 -9.41 0.68 -0.85
C LEU A 83 -9.63 0.04 -2.24
N PRO A 84 -9.39 -1.28 -2.40
CA PRO A 84 -8.78 -2.17 -1.41
C PRO A 84 -7.26 -1.96 -1.29
N GLU A 85 -6.63 -1.51 -2.37
CA GLU A 85 -5.24 -1.06 -2.42
C GLU A 85 -5.07 -0.06 -3.58
N ARG A 86 -4.09 0.85 -3.47
CA ARG A 86 -3.86 1.88 -4.49
C ARG A 86 -2.44 2.44 -4.48
N LEU A 87 -1.95 2.83 -5.66
CA LEU A 87 -0.66 3.51 -5.84
C LEU A 87 -0.86 4.97 -6.19
N TYR A 88 -0.01 5.83 -5.64
CA TYR A 88 0.03 7.26 -5.92
C TYR A 88 1.47 7.73 -6.13
N VAL A 89 1.66 8.75 -6.96
CA VAL A 89 2.92 9.52 -7.00
C VAL A 89 2.58 10.98 -6.74
N LEU A 90 3.27 11.56 -5.77
CA LEU A 90 3.15 12.95 -5.39
C LEU A 90 4.45 13.66 -5.70
N GLN A 91 4.35 14.86 -6.26
CA GLN A 91 5.48 15.75 -6.49
C GLN A 91 5.05 17.18 -6.17
N SER A 92 5.85 17.91 -5.38
CA SER A 92 5.55 19.30 -5.01
C SER A 92 4.13 19.48 -4.45
N LYS A 93 3.71 18.57 -3.56
CA LYS A 93 2.37 18.52 -2.93
C LYS A 93 1.19 18.32 -3.89
N LYS A 94 1.45 17.91 -5.13
CA LYS A 94 0.43 17.58 -6.13
C LYS A 94 0.47 16.10 -6.45
N VAL A 95 -0.71 15.50 -6.65
CA VAL A 95 -0.84 14.15 -7.19
C VAL A 95 -0.56 14.20 -8.69
N ILE A 96 0.58 13.64 -9.11
CA ILE A 96 0.94 13.54 -10.54
C ILE A 96 0.57 12.18 -11.14
N TYR A 97 0.27 11.20 -10.29
CA TYR A 97 -0.24 9.90 -10.69
C TYR A 97 -1.19 9.34 -9.64
N LYS A 98 -2.35 8.85 -10.11
CA LYS A 98 -3.36 8.14 -9.33
C LYS A 98 -3.65 6.80 -10.00
N GLY A 99 -3.27 5.71 -9.35
CA GLY A 99 -3.52 4.36 -9.84
C GLY A 99 -5.01 4.00 -9.86
N GLY A 100 -5.34 2.93 -10.60
CA GLY A 100 -6.67 2.32 -10.52
C GLY A 100 -6.88 1.60 -9.18
N LEU A 101 -8.12 1.17 -8.92
CA LEU A 101 -8.45 0.38 -7.73
C LEU A 101 -7.88 -1.04 -7.87
N GLY A 102 -7.24 -1.55 -6.82
CA GLY A 102 -6.75 -2.93 -6.80
C GLY A 102 -7.86 -4.00 -6.80
N PRO A 103 -7.51 -5.27 -7.08
CA PRO A 103 -6.15 -5.70 -7.47
C PRO A 103 -5.82 -5.38 -8.94
N PHE A 104 -6.82 -5.23 -9.82
CA PHE A 104 -6.62 -5.06 -11.26
C PHE A 104 -5.95 -3.72 -11.64
N GLY A 105 -6.18 -2.67 -10.84
CA GLY A 105 -5.58 -1.35 -11.01
C GLY A 105 -4.23 -1.16 -10.32
N TYR A 106 -3.78 -2.11 -9.51
CA TYR A 106 -2.48 -2.04 -8.83
C TYR A 106 -1.36 -2.38 -9.81
N LYS A 107 -0.77 -1.33 -10.41
CA LYS A 107 0.21 -1.43 -11.49
C LYS A 107 1.52 -0.70 -11.15
N PRO A 108 2.49 -1.38 -10.51
CA PRO A 108 3.82 -0.81 -10.25
C PRO A 108 4.55 -0.34 -11.51
N GLU A 109 4.36 -1.01 -12.65
CA GLU A 109 4.96 -0.60 -13.93
C GLU A 109 4.44 0.77 -14.44
N SER A 110 3.19 1.12 -14.12
CA SER A 110 2.67 2.47 -14.43
C SER A 110 3.37 3.53 -13.57
N VAL A 111 3.73 3.23 -12.33
CA VAL A 111 4.54 4.12 -11.48
C VAL A 111 5.96 4.23 -12.04
N ARG A 112 6.58 3.12 -12.45
CA ARG A 112 7.89 3.13 -13.12
C ARG A 112 7.92 4.10 -14.29
N ALA A 113 6.94 4.02 -15.18
CA ALA A 113 6.86 4.91 -16.34
C ALA A 113 6.75 6.41 -15.97
N VAL A 114 6.11 6.72 -14.84
CA VAL A 114 6.04 8.10 -14.30
C VAL A 114 7.40 8.53 -13.75
N LEU A 115 8.07 7.68 -12.96
CA LEU A 115 9.37 7.98 -12.36
C LEU A 115 10.48 8.12 -13.41
N GLN A 116 10.44 7.33 -14.49
CA GLN A 116 11.40 7.44 -15.60
C GLN A 116 11.29 8.74 -16.38
N LYS A 117 10.10 9.33 -16.49
CA LYS A 117 9.88 10.58 -17.22
C LYS A 117 10.32 11.83 -16.45
N ASN A 118 10.50 11.70 -15.14
CA ASN A 118 10.84 12.79 -14.24
C ASN A 118 12.31 12.75 -13.78
N ASN A 119 13.10 11.82 -14.32
CA ASN A 119 14.56 11.77 -14.24
C ASN A 119 15.18 12.40 -15.48
#